data_AF-A0A2K1KT48-F1
#
_entry.id   AF-A0A2K1KT48-F1
#
_cell.length_a   1.000
_cell.length_b   1.000
_cell.length_c   1.000
_cell.angle_alpha   90.00
_cell.angle_beta   90.00
_cell.angle_gamma   90.00
#
_symmetry.space_group_name_H-M   'P 1'
#
loop_
_entity.id
_entity.type
_entity.pdbx_description
1 polymer ?
#
loop_
_entity_poly.entity_id
_entity_poly.type
_entity_poly.pdbx_seq_one_letter_code
_entity_poly.pdbx_strand_id
1 'polypeptide(L)'
;MKRLMGILLHMKTLMPGRRREPLLLHRQFGRGCCSSDRWSVSYLWNSFVMKFQARLDYSVQVAGPLYILLAFSLISSVIYLFLVSILPAVYPLSSWQGIAHLLVAGWLAFNVFFNYFCCICTDPGSSPIISDTVMPLARYEMDLEGADYAPSRWCKRCRKPKPPMTHHCHICKRCILKMDHHCPWMHNCIGYYNYRFFFVFLLYMWAGCLYAAVMSSLPMFGPEDEDDGEENGVGILFTFILSVAVLISLTFLLGWHIYLVLTAQTTIDFYGNRQRRKEARANGESWTNVYDLGKLQNLRQVTDVGGSYWWLWLLLPTRALPKGDGVHFPLKENPFQPMHSTQLGLPLCENLSPSADAGSLRSHLVSDSSSSLREMTSNDWNATDRL
;
A
#
# COMPACT_ATOMS: atom_id res chain seq x y z
N MET A 1 -39.35 -0.49 16.79
CA MET A 1 -38.82 -0.63 15.41
C MET A 1 -39.77 -0.18 14.29
N LYS A 2 -41.10 -0.39 14.37
CA LYS A 2 -42.01 0.04 13.28
C LYS A 2 -42.25 1.57 13.15
N ARG A 3 -41.99 2.37 14.20
CA ARG A 3 -42.11 3.85 14.16
C ARG A 3 -40.89 4.59 13.60
N LEU A 4 -39.71 3.97 13.56
CA LEU A 4 -38.50 4.54 12.95
C LEU A 4 -38.47 4.37 11.41
N MET A 5 -39.18 3.36 10.89
CA MET A 5 -39.29 3.11 9.45
C MET A 5 -40.24 4.07 8.73
N GLY A 6 -41.22 4.65 9.45
CA GLY A 6 -42.15 5.65 8.91
C GLY A 6 -41.51 7.03 8.67
N ILE A 7 -40.54 7.42 9.49
CA ILE A 7 -39.84 8.72 9.38
C ILE A 7 -38.86 8.71 8.20
N LEU A 8 -38.23 7.56 7.89
CA LEU A 8 -37.31 7.41 6.76
C LEU A 8 -38.02 7.36 5.39
N LEU A 9 -39.30 6.97 5.34
CA LEU A 9 -40.07 7.00 4.08
C LEU A 9 -40.53 8.42 3.70
N HIS A 10 -40.71 9.32 4.68
CA HIS A 10 -41.18 10.69 4.42
C HIS A 10 -40.08 11.65 3.94
N MET A 11 -38.81 11.31 4.12
CA MET A 11 -37.68 12.12 3.61
C MET A 11 -37.32 11.83 2.14
N LYS A 12 -37.88 10.80 1.50
CA LYS A 12 -37.61 10.47 0.09
C LYS A 12 -38.48 11.23 -0.92
N THR A 13 -39.52 11.92 -0.47
CA THR A 13 -40.48 12.64 -1.33
C THR A 13 -40.15 14.13 -1.53
N LEU A 14 -39.02 14.63 -1.00
CA LEU A 14 -38.62 16.05 -1.09
C LEU A 14 -37.34 16.31 -1.90
N MET A 15 -36.93 15.40 -2.79
CA MET A 15 -35.88 15.69 -3.77
C MET A 15 -36.47 15.86 -5.17
N PRO A 16 -36.46 17.08 -5.75
CA PRO A 16 -36.92 17.27 -7.12
C PRO A 16 -36.00 16.52 -8.08
N GLY A 17 -36.62 15.71 -8.95
CA GLY A 17 -35.95 14.88 -9.93
C GLY A 17 -35.07 15.70 -10.87
N ARG A 18 -33.79 15.37 -10.91
CA ARG A 18 -32.83 15.94 -11.85
C ARG A 18 -33.08 15.33 -13.24
N ARG A 19 -33.94 15.95 -14.05
CA ARG A 19 -34.03 15.65 -15.49
C ARG A 19 -32.66 15.95 -16.11
N ARG A 20 -32.15 15.01 -16.91
CA ARG A 20 -30.99 15.21 -17.78
C ARG A 20 -31.47 15.97 -19.01
N GLU A 21 -30.98 17.19 -19.20
CA GLU A 21 -31.01 17.86 -20.51
C GLU A 21 -29.66 17.71 -21.21
N PRO A 22 -29.64 17.63 -22.56
CA PRO A 22 -28.43 17.35 -23.32
C PRO A 22 -27.50 18.56 -23.39
N LEU A 23 -26.20 18.26 -23.35
CA LEU A 23 -25.08 19.20 -23.42
C LEU A 23 -25.10 20.00 -24.73
N LEU A 24 -25.45 21.28 -24.65
CA LEU A 24 -25.09 22.28 -25.66
C LEU A 24 -23.93 23.12 -25.12
N LEU A 25 -22.79 22.98 -25.80
CA LEU A 25 -21.63 23.85 -25.71
C LEU A 25 -22.05 25.30 -25.98
N HIS A 26 -21.94 26.18 -24.99
CA HIS A 26 -21.76 27.60 -25.27
C HIS A 26 -20.75 28.27 -24.34
N ARG A 27 -19.63 28.60 -25.00
CA ARG A 27 -18.60 29.58 -24.67
C ARG A 27 -19.23 30.85 -24.06
N GLN A 28 -18.89 31.18 -22.82
CA GLN A 28 -19.00 32.55 -22.29
C GLN A 28 -17.77 32.91 -21.45
N PHE A 29 -16.84 33.61 -22.11
CA PHE A 29 -15.91 34.50 -21.45
C PHE A 29 -16.66 35.80 -21.10
N GLY A 30 -16.43 36.29 -19.89
CA GLY A 30 -16.49 37.71 -19.55
C GLY A 30 -17.87 38.33 -19.36
N ARG A 31 -18.27 38.48 -18.10
CA ARG A 31 -18.83 39.74 -17.57
C ARG A 31 -18.75 39.69 -16.04
N GLY A 32 -18.01 40.65 -15.49
CA GLY A 32 -17.96 40.87 -14.05
C GLY A 32 -19.35 41.27 -13.54
N CYS A 33 -19.74 40.66 -12.42
CA CYS A 33 -20.76 41.21 -11.55
C CYS A 33 -20.21 41.14 -10.14
N CYS A 34 -19.82 42.30 -9.59
CA CYS A 34 -19.61 42.47 -8.17
C CYS A 34 -20.94 42.27 -7.46
N SER A 35 -21.16 41.07 -6.90
CA SER A 35 -22.13 40.90 -5.82
C SER A 35 -21.35 40.77 -4.51
N SER A 36 -21.44 41.80 -3.67
CA SER A 36 -20.98 41.74 -2.29
C SER A 36 -21.71 40.62 -1.53
N ASP A 37 -20.90 39.80 -0.86
CA ASP A 37 -21.20 39.20 0.43
C ASP A 37 -22.48 38.39 0.58
N ARG A 38 -22.42 37.15 0.07
CA ARG A 38 -23.05 36.04 0.79
C ARG A 38 -22.19 34.79 0.66
N TRP A 39 -21.29 34.59 1.61
CA TRP A 39 -20.65 33.29 1.77
C TRP A 39 -21.75 32.25 1.96
N SER A 40 -21.93 31.34 1.01
CA SER A 40 -22.86 30.23 1.22
C SER A 40 -22.40 29.42 2.42
N VAL A 41 -23.33 28.89 3.22
CA VAL A 41 -23.01 28.03 4.36
C VAL A 41 -22.06 26.90 3.94
N SER A 42 -22.23 26.36 2.72
CA SER A 42 -21.34 25.38 2.11
C SER A 42 -19.91 25.88 1.92
N TYR A 43 -19.71 27.15 1.53
CA TYR A 43 -18.37 27.73 1.40
C TYR A 43 -17.69 27.85 2.77
N LEU A 44 -18.38 28.41 3.77
CA LEU A 44 -17.83 28.56 5.12
C LEU A 44 -17.51 27.20 5.73
N TRP A 45 -18.41 26.23 5.56
CA TRP A 45 -18.21 24.84 5.97
C TRP A 45 -16.99 24.22 5.31
N ASN A 46 -16.86 24.31 3.98
CA ASN A 46 -15.71 23.77 3.25
C ASN A 46 -14.40 24.44 3.69
N SER A 47 -14.40 25.77 3.87
CA SER A 47 -13.23 26.51 4.35
C SER A 47 -12.82 26.08 5.76
N PHE A 48 -13.80 25.92 6.67
CA PHE A 48 -13.57 25.39 8.01
C PHE A 48 -12.98 23.98 7.97
N VAL A 49 -13.61 23.05 7.24
CA VAL A 49 -13.16 21.66 7.11
C VAL A 49 -11.73 21.61 6.58
N MET A 50 -11.40 22.38 5.56
CA MET A 50 -10.05 22.40 4.98
C MET A 50 -9.01 22.97 5.94
N LYS A 51 -9.33 24.02 6.70
CA LYS A 51 -8.44 24.58 7.73
C LYS A 51 -8.26 23.62 8.91
N PHE A 52 -9.35 23.00 9.35
CA PHE A 52 -9.32 22.00 10.43
C PHE A 52 -8.48 20.79 10.02
N GLN A 53 -8.67 20.28 8.80
CA GLN A 53 -7.88 19.18 8.28
C GLN A 53 -6.40 19.54 8.16
N ALA A 54 -6.07 20.74 7.68
CA ALA A 54 -4.67 21.19 7.63
C ALA A 54 -4.02 21.25 9.02
N ARG A 55 -4.77 21.65 10.06
CA ARG A 55 -4.30 21.64 11.46
C ARG A 55 -4.11 20.22 11.96
N LEU A 56 -5.06 19.31 11.69
CA LEU A 56 -4.92 17.90 12.05
C LEU A 56 -3.71 17.25 11.38
N ASP A 57 -3.52 17.49 10.07
CA ASP A 57 -2.38 16.97 9.31
C ASP A 57 -1.05 17.43 9.94
N TYR A 58 -0.96 18.72 10.32
CA TYR A 58 0.19 19.28 11.00
C TYR A 58 0.41 18.65 12.38
N SER A 59 -0.66 18.52 13.18
CA SER A 59 -0.58 17.89 14.50
C SER A 59 -0.10 16.44 14.42
N VAL A 60 -0.58 15.65 13.44
CA VAL A 60 -0.14 14.26 13.23
C VAL A 60 1.33 14.22 12.85
N GLN A 61 1.79 15.14 11.99
CA GLN A 61 3.19 15.22 11.61
C GLN A 61 4.08 15.54 12.83
N VAL A 62 3.72 16.55 13.63
CA VAL A 62 4.50 16.94 14.82
C VAL A 62 4.48 15.87 15.91
N ALA A 63 3.35 15.20 16.11
CA ALA A 63 3.19 14.17 17.14
C ALA A 63 3.83 12.82 16.77
N GLY A 64 4.24 12.59 15.52
CA GLY A 64 4.69 11.26 15.10
C GLY A 64 5.91 10.68 15.85
N PRO A 65 6.94 11.46 16.24
CA PRO A 65 7.99 10.95 17.13
C PRO A 65 7.43 10.42 18.47
N LEU A 66 6.39 11.07 19.02
CA LEU A 66 5.74 10.60 20.25
C LEU A 66 5.00 9.28 20.03
N TYR A 67 4.33 9.10 18.89
CA TYR A 67 3.70 7.82 18.54
C TYR A 67 4.72 6.68 18.40
N ILE A 68 5.89 6.96 17.82
CA ILE A 68 6.97 5.98 17.73
C ILE A 68 7.51 5.62 19.11
N LEU A 69 7.80 6.61 19.95
CA LEU A 69 8.27 6.38 21.31
C LEU A 69 7.25 5.59 22.14
N LEU A 70 5.97 5.92 22.02
CA LEU A 70 4.89 5.18 22.68
C LEU A 70 4.84 3.73 22.22
N ALA A 71 4.84 3.46 20.90
CA ALA A 71 4.82 2.10 20.38
C ALA A 71 6.05 1.30 20.81
N PHE A 72 7.25 1.88 20.69
CA PHE A 72 8.50 1.24 21.13
C PHE A 72 8.45 0.90 22.63
N SER A 73 7.94 1.82 23.46
CA SER A 73 7.86 1.63 24.91
C SER A 73 6.86 0.54 25.29
N LEU A 74 5.68 0.51 24.66
CA LEU A 74 4.66 -0.52 24.90
C LEU A 74 5.12 -1.91 24.44
N ILE A 75 5.78 -2.01 23.28
CA ILE A 75 6.32 -3.28 22.79
C ILE A 75 7.43 -3.77 23.73
N SER A 76 8.35 -2.88 24.11
CA SER A 76 9.47 -3.22 25.00
C SER A 76 9.01 -3.60 26.40
N SER A 77 7.98 -2.94 26.94
CA SER A 77 7.45 -3.27 28.27
C SER A 77 6.80 -4.65 28.31
N VAL A 78 6.03 -5.00 27.28
CA VAL A 78 5.44 -6.35 27.16
C VAL A 78 6.53 -7.42 27.05
N ILE A 79 7.57 -7.18 26.24
CA ILE A 79 8.70 -8.11 26.10
C ILE A 79 9.46 -8.25 27.43
N TYR A 80 9.70 -7.14 28.12
CA TYR A 80 10.38 -7.16 29.41
C TYR A 80 9.59 -7.96 30.46
N LEU A 81 8.29 -7.68 30.63
CA LEU A 81 7.43 -8.39 31.57
C LEU A 81 7.27 -9.87 31.18
N PHE A 82 7.25 -10.18 29.89
CA PHE A 82 7.28 -11.55 29.41
C PHE A 82 8.53 -12.29 29.89
N LEU A 83 9.71 -11.70 29.73
CA LEU A 83 10.98 -12.35 30.05
C LEU A 83 11.25 -12.45 31.56
N VAL A 84 10.83 -11.44 32.33
CA VAL A 84 11.15 -11.33 33.76
C VAL A 84 10.07 -11.93 34.65
N SER A 85 8.79 -11.78 34.29
CA SER A 85 7.67 -12.21 35.14
C SER A 85 6.98 -13.46 34.61
N ILE A 86 6.66 -13.53 33.30
CA ILE A 86 5.83 -14.62 32.77
C ILE A 86 6.64 -15.88 32.50
N LEU A 87 7.77 -15.77 31.78
CA LEU A 87 8.54 -16.94 31.39
C LEU A 87 9.06 -17.74 32.60
N PRO A 88 9.66 -17.12 33.64
CA PRO A 88 10.11 -17.84 34.83
C PRO A 88 8.96 -18.43 35.66
N ALA A 89 7.78 -17.81 35.62
CA ALA A 89 6.59 -18.31 36.32
C ALA A 89 6.00 -19.57 35.66
N VAL A 90 6.21 -19.77 34.34
CA VAL A 90 5.70 -20.96 33.64
C VAL A 90 6.77 -22.05 33.51
N TYR A 91 8.01 -21.66 33.22
CA TYR A 91 9.11 -22.60 33.00
C TYR A 91 10.40 -22.11 33.67
N PRO A 92 11.08 -22.98 34.45
CA PRO A 92 12.42 -22.69 34.92
C PRO A 92 13.36 -22.41 33.74
N LEU A 93 14.13 -21.32 33.80
CA LEU A 93 15.04 -20.94 32.71
C LEU A 93 16.16 -21.96 32.44
N SER A 94 16.47 -22.81 33.42
CA SER A 94 17.41 -23.93 33.27
C SER A 94 16.83 -25.12 32.50
N SER A 95 15.51 -25.19 32.33
CA SER A 95 14.84 -26.26 31.58
C SER A 95 14.96 -26.04 30.07
N TRP A 96 14.91 -27.13 29.29
CA TRP A 96 14.92 -27.02 27.83
C TRP A 96 13.69 -26.27 27.31
N GLN A 97 12.54 -26.36 27.98
CA GLN A 97 11.32 -25.61 27.64
C GLN A 97 11.53 -24.11 27.84
N GLY A 98 12.10 -23.72 28.98
CA GLY A 98 12.44 -22.32 29.28
C GLY A 98 13.37 -21.73 28.22
N ILE A 99 14.43 -22.48 27.85
CA ILE A 99 15.36 -22.08 26.79
C ILE A 99 14.64 -21.98 25.43
N ALA A 100 13.79 -22.96 25.07
CA ALA A 100 13.05 -22.94 23.81
C ALA A 100 12.12 -21.72 23.72
N HIS A 101 11.39 -21.41 24.79
CA HIS A 101 10.51 -20.24 24.85
C HIS A 101 11.28 -18.91 24.84
N LEU A 102 12.47 -18.86 25.47
CA LEU A 102 13.37 -17.71 25.37
C LEU A 102 13.80 -17.47 23.91
N LEU A 103 14.17 -18.52 23.17
CA LEU A 103 14.55 -18.42 21.76
C LEU A 103 13.37 -17.98 20.87
N VAL A 104 12.18 -18.52 21.10
CA VAL A 104 10.96 -18.11 20.38
C VAL A 104 10.63 -16.64 20.66
N ALA A 105 10.65 -16.22 21.92
CA ALA A 105 10.41 -14.84 22.30
C ALA A 105 11.45 -13.89 21.68
N GLY A 106 12.73 -14.27 21.70
CA GLY A 106 13.81 -13.53 21.06
C GLY A 106 13.62 -13.39 19.55
N TRP A 107 13.23 -14.47 18.86
CA TRP A 107 12.97 -14.46 17.42
C TRP A 107 11.76 -13.60 17.03
N LEU A 108 10.67 -13.67 17.81
CA LEU A 108 9.50 -12.82 17.63
C LEU A 108 9.85 -11.35 17.86
N ALA A 109 10.51 -11.03 18.97
CA ALA A 109 10.95 -9.67 19.31
C ALA A 109 11.86 -9.08 18.23
N PHE A 110 12.85 -9.86 17.76
CA PHE A 110 13.73 -9.44 16.68
C PHE A 110 12.93 -9.07 15.43
N ASN A 111 12.00 -9.92 14.98
CA ASN A 111 11.22 -9.67 13.78
C ASN A 111 10.27 -8.47 13.93
N VAL A 112 9.66 -8.28 15.10
CA VAL A 112 8.83 -7.11 15.40
C VAL A 112 9.65 -5.83 15.22
N PHE A 113 10.77 -5.71 15.93
CA PHE A 113 11.58 -4.50 15.87
C PHE A 113 12.21 -4.30 14.49
N PHE A 114 12.77 -5.34 13.90
CA PHE A 114 13.41 -5.25 12.58
C PHE A 114 12.45 -4.69 11.52
N ASN A 115 11.24 -5.26 11.43
CA ASN A 115 10.26 -4.80 10.43
C ASN A 115 9.66 -3.44 10.80
N TYR A 116 9.48 -3.15 12.09
CA TYR A 116 9.06 -1.82 12.56
C TYR A 116 10.05 -0.74 12.13
N PHE A 117 11.35 -0.94 12.41
CA PHE A 117 12.41 -0.01 12.00
C PHE A 117 12.52 0.11 10.48
N CYS A 118 12.45 -1.01 9.73
CA CYS A 118 12.48 -0.93 8.26
C CYS A 118 11.28 -0.16 7.71
N CYS A 119 10.09 -0.30 8.30
CA CYS A 119 8.90 0.45 7.90
C CYS A 119 9.05 1.97 8.11
N ILE A 120 9.64 2.36 9.26
CA ILE A 120 9.92 3.77 9.58
C ILE A 120 10.98 4.35 8.64
N CYS A 121 12.09 3.65 8.45
CA CYS A 121 13.27 4.20 7.78
C CYS A 121 13.26 4.08 6.25
N THR A 122 12.43 3.21 5.67
CA THR A 122 12.38 3.02 4.21
C THR A 122 11.48 4.07 3.56
N ASP A 123 11.99 4.78 2.54
CA ASP A 123 11.15 5.68 1.75
C ASP A 123 10.03 4.89 1.06
N PRO A 124 8.74 5.27 1.21
CA PRO A 124 7.61 4.54 0.63
C PRO A 124 7.53 4.61 -0.92
N GLY A 125 8.38 5.41 -1.56
CA GLY A 125 8.44 5.60 -2.99
C GLY A 125 7.85 6.93 -3.42
N SER A 126 8.63 7.71 -4.16
CA SER A 126 8.19 8.94 -4.81
C SER A 126 7.86 8.67 -6.28
N SER A 127 6.78 9.29 -6.77
CA SER A 127 6.54 9.34 -8.22
C SER A 127 7.74 10.00 -8.93
N PRO A 128 8.31 9.36 -9.97
CA PRO A 128 9.50 9.86 -10.66
C PRO A 128 9.25 11.26 -11.20
N ILE A 129 10.29 12.09 -11.20
CA ILE A 129 10.30 13.37 -11.90
C ILE A 129 10.50 13.02 -13.37
N ILE A 130 9.46 13.16 -14.19
CA ILE A 130 9.66 13.18 -15.64
C ILE A 130 10.31 14.53 -15.92
N SER A 131 11.64 14.56 -16.00
CA SER A 131 12.41 15.77 -16.29
C SER A 131 12.09 16.24 -17.71
N ASP A 132 11.46 17.41 -17.83
CA ASP A 132 11.68 18.51 -18.78
C ASP A 132 12.10 18.29 -20.25
N THR A 133 12.06 17.09 -20.82
CA THR A 133 11.97 16.92 -22.27
C THR A 133 10.51 16.86 -22.65
N VAL A 134 9.95 18.06 -22.86
CA VAL A 134 8.84 18.39 -23.75
C VAL A 134 8.21 17.16 -24.42
N MET A 135 7.31 16.48 -23.71
CA MET A 135 6.12 15.98 -24.37
C MET A 135 4.99 16.91 -23.95
N PRO A 136 4.50 17.77 -24.87
CA PRO A 136 3.31 18.54 -24.60
C PRO A 136 2.21 17.56 -24.22
N LEU A 137 1.46 17.91 -23.17
CA LEU A 137 0.30 17.19 -22.64
C LEU A 137 -0.66 16.65 -23.73
N ALA A 138 -0.63 17.23 -24.93
CA ALA A 138 -1.33 16.78 -26.13
C ALA A 138 -0.93 15.36 -26.62
N ARG A 139 0.33 14.92 -26.48
CA ARG A 139 0.73 13.58 -26.96
C ARG A 139 0.28 12.45 -26.02
N TYR A 140 0.14 12.75 -24.74
CA TYR A 140 -0.46 11.82 -23.78
C TYR A 140 -2.00 11.70 -23.96
N GLU A 141 -2.67 12.76 -24.41
CA GLU A 141 -4.09 12.71 -24.78
C GLU A 141 -4.31 12.08 -26.18
N MET A 142 -3.35 12.19 -27.11
CA MET A 142 -3.47 11.66 -28.48
C MET A 142 -3.12 10.17 -28.65
N ASP A 143 -2.20 9.60 -27.85
CA ASP A 143 -1.86 8.16 -27.99
C ASP A 143 -2.94 7.21 -27.41
N LEU A 144 -4.04 7.75 -26.89
CA LEU A 144 -5.18 7.01 -26.33
C LEU A 144 -6.18 6.49 -27.37
N GLU A 145 -5.99 6.81 -28.66
CA GLU A 145 -6.85 6.25 -29.72
C GLU A 145 -6.44 4.83 -30.16
N GLY A 146 -5.32 4.27 -29.65
CA GLY A 146 -4.83 2.96 -30.10
C GLY A 146 -4.13 2.07 -29.08
N ALA A 147 -3.81 2.56 -27.87
CA ALA A 147 -3.23 1.73 -26.82
C ALA A 147 -4.03 1.91 -25.51
N ASP A 148 -4.58 0.80 -25.03
CA ASP A 148 -5.50 0.66 -23.89
C ASP A 148 -4.81 0.90 -22.53
N TYR A 149 -4.05 1.99 -22.40
CA TYR A 149 -3.37 2.40 -21.18
C TYR A 149 -4.18 3.51 -20.50
N ALA A 150 -4.67 3.23 -19.29
CA ALA A 150 -5.55 4.11 -18.53
C ALA A 150 -5.08 5.57 -18.50
N PRO A 151 -5.98 6.56 -18.64
CA PRO A 151 -5.61 7.97 -18.68
C PRO A 151 -4.81 8.34 -17.43
N SER A 152 -3.60 8.86 -17.62
CA SER A 152 -2.71 9.28 -16.53
C SER A 152 -3.47 10.25 -15.64
N ARG A 153 -3.64 9.81 -14.39
CA ARG A 153 -4.36 10.62 -13.42
C ARG A 153 -3.44 11.76 -13.02
N TRP A 154 -3.78 13.01 -13.28
CA TRP A 154 -2.91 14.15 -12.93
C TRP A 154 -2.96 14.52 -11.44
N CYS A 155 -1.81 14.85 -10.84
CA CYS A 155 -1.74 15.43 -9.51
C CYS A 155 -1.73 16.96 -9.56
N LYS A 156 -2.85 17.61 -9.20
CA LYS A 156 -2.93 19.08 -9.16
C LYS A 156 -1.96 19.74 -8.17
N ARG A 157 -1.64 19.05 -7.05
CA ARG A 157 -0.74 19.57 -6.00
C ARG A 157 0.72 19.49 -6.40
N CYS A 158 1.15 18.34 -6.92
CA CYS A 158 2.54 18.12 -7.35
C CYS A 158 2.80 18.54 -8.80
N ARG A 159 1.76 18.89 -9.56
CA ARG A 159 1.83 19.26 -10.99
C ARG A 159 2.59 18.24 -11.84
N LYS A 160 2.28 16.96 -11.65
CA LYS A 160 2.88 15.85 -12.40
C LYS A 160 1.86 14.72 -12.65
N PRO A 161 2.05 13.90 -13.70
CA PRO A 161 1.22 12.73 -13.91
C PRO A 161 1.41 11.73 -12.76
N LYS A 162 0.34 11.06 -12.34
CA LYS A 162 0.38 9.99 -11.34
C LYS A 162 0.47 8.66 -12.07
N PRO A 163 1.52 7.87 -11.81
CA PRO A 163 1.52 6.46 -12.16
C PRO A 163 0.30 5.71 -11.61
N PRO A 164 0.02 4.50 -12.13
CA PRO A 164 -0.97 3.59 -11.55
C PRO A 164 -0.80 3.44 -10.03
N MET A 165 -1.94 3.33 -9.32
CA MET A 165 -2.01 3.18 -7.85
C MET A 165 -1.27 4.25 -7.01
N THR A 166 -0.78 5.33 -7.63
CA THR A 166 -0.11 6.44 -6.93
C THR A 166 -1.12 7.47 -6.44
N HIS A 167 -0.97 7.90 -5.18
CA HIS A 167 -1.84 8.91 -4.56
C HIS A 167 -1.02 10.00 -3.88
N HIS A 168 -1.61 11.20 -3.74
CA HIS A 168 -0.95 12.32 -3.07
C HIS A 168 -1.24 12.24 -1.57
N CYS A 169 -0.21 12.12 -0.75
CA CYS A 169 -0.36 12.19 0.69
C CYS A 169 -0.35 13.64 1.15
N HIS A 170 -1.43 14.07 1.79
CA HIS A 170 -1.55 15.42 2.34
C HIS A 170 -0.62 15.67 3.52
N ILE A 171 -0.17 14.65 4.23
CA ILE A 171 0.77 14.79 5.35
C ILE A 171 2.21 14.86 4.81
N CYS A 172 2.61 13.90 3.97
CA CYS A 172 3.96 13.88 3.37
C CYS A 172 4.17 14.92 2.25
N LYS A 173 3.11 15.61 1.81
CA LYS A 173 3.12 16.63 0.74
C LYS A 173 3.69 16.18 -0.61
N ARG A 174 3.67 14.87 -0.89
CA ARG A 174 4.15 14.29 -2.16
C ARG A 174 3.27 13.14 -2.64
N CYS A 175 3.44 12.76 -3.90
CA CYS A 175 2.84 11.56 -4.46
C CYS A 175 3.64 10.30 -4.07
N ILE A 176 2.96 9.35 -3.45
CA ILE A 176 3.50 8.10 -2.95
C ILE A 176 3.11 6.96 -3.90
N LEU A 177 4.10 6.19 -4.34
CA LEU A 177 3.88 5.02 -5.22
C LEU A 177 3.10 3.94 -4.48
N LYS A 178 2.11 3.32 -5.15
CA LYS A 178 1.20 2.30 -4.59
C LYS A 178 0.76 2.63 -3.15
N MET A 179 0.36 3.88 -2.93
CA MET A 179 0.05 4.40 -1.59
C MET A 179 -1.10 3.64 -0.96
N ASP A 180 -0.89 3.13 0.24
CA ASP A 180 -1.96 2.53 1.05
C ASP A 180 -2.55 3.55 2.02
N HIS A 181 -1.73 4.07 2.92
CA HIS A 181 -2.14 5.09 3.88
C HIS A 181 -0.94 5.86 4.45
N HIS A 182 -1.20 6.90 5.23
CA HIS A 182 -0.20 7.50 6.10
C HIS A 182 -0.38 6.93 7.51
N CYS A 183 0.67 6.34 8.09
CA CYS A 183 0.59 5.67 9.38
C CYS A 183 1.27 6.52 10.47
N PRO A 184 0.52 7.10 11.42
CA PRO A 184 1.11 7.88 12.51
C PRO A 184 2.08 7.06 13.37
N TRP A 185 1.78 5.77 13.58
CA TRP A 185 2.62 4.84 14.36
C TRP A 185 4.00 4.56 13.74
N MET A 186 4.17 4.87 12.45
CA MET A 186 5.43 4.72 11.71
C MET A 186 6.08 6.07 11.41
N HIS A 187 5.39 7.18 11.70
CA HIS A 187 5.70 8.52 11.19
C HIS A 187 6.05 8.50 9.68
N ASN A 188 5.40 7.62 8.92
CA ASN A 188 5.74 7.40 7.52
C ASN A 188 4.49 7.01 6.73
N CYS A 189 4.53 7.28 5.42
CA CYS A 189 3.55 6.69 4.52
C CYS A 189 3.85 5.22 4.31
N ILE A 190 2.80 4.41 4.16
CA ILE A 190 2.91 3.03 3.70
C ILE A 190 2.63 3.05 2.19
N GLY A 191 3.65 2.72 1.42
CA GLY A 191 3.63 2.70 -0.04
C GLY A 191 4.41 1.53 -0.59
N TYR A 192 4.75 1.59 -1.88
CA TYR A 192 5.30 0.46 -2.61
C TYR A 192 6.51 -0.19 -1.93
N TYR A 193 7.54 0.58 -1.60
CA TYR A 193 8.83 0.02 -1.12
C TYR A 193 8.82 -0.44 0.34
N ASN A 194 7.89 0.03 1.17
CA ASN A 194 7.84 -0.33 2.60
C ASN A 194 6.60 -1.14 3.01
N TYR A 195 5.64 -1.37 2.11
CA TYR A 195 4.43 -2.15 2.40
C TYR A 195 4.73 -3.56 2.92
N ARG A 196 5.77 -4.23 2.39
CA ARG A 196 6.19 -5.56 2.86
C ARG A 196 6.57 -5.52 4.34
N PHE A 197 7.40 -4.57 4.76
CA PHE A 197 7.82 -4.43 6.16
C PHE A 197 6.62 -4.19 7.06
N PHE A 198 5.70 -3.31 6.65
CA PHE A 198 4.45 -3.07 7.37
C PHE A 198 3.62 -4.36 7.54
N PHE A 199 3.42 -5.11 6.45
CA PHE A 199 2.64 -6.34 6.47
C PHE A 199 3.26 -7.41 7.39
N VAL A 200 4.58 -7.59 7.30
CA VAL A 200 5.32 -8.55 8.12
C VAL A 200 5.37 -8.11 9.59
N PHE A 201 5.53 -6.80 9.85
CA PHE A 201 5.40 -6.23 11.19
C PHE A 201 4.04 -6.56 11.83
N LEU A 202 2.93 -6.37 11.11
CA LEU A 202 1.60 -6.72 11.62
C LEU A 202 1.48 -8.22 11.96
N LEU A 203 2.04 -9.09 11.11
CA LEU A 203 2.03 -10.53 11.31
C LEU A 203 2.78 -10.93 12.60
N TYR A 204 3.99 -10.41 12.79
CA TYR A 204 4.80 -10.72 13.98
C TYR A 204 4.28 -10.05 15.25
N MET A 205 3.72 -8.84 15.16
CA MET A 205 3.03 -8.22 16.29
C MET A 205 1.82 -9.05 16.72
N TRP A 206 1.02 -9.53 15.77
CA TRP A 206 -0.12 -10.41 16.06
C TRP A 206 0.33 -11.71 16.70
N ALA A 207 1.35 -12.37 16.14
CA ALA A 207 1.90 -13.62 16.69
C ALA A 207 2.51 -13.42 18.09
N GLY A 208 3.25 -12.33 18.30
CA GLY A 208 3.82 -11.96 19.60
C GLY A 208 2.76 -11.69 20.65
N CYS A 209 1.71 -10.93 20.34
CA CYS A 209 0.60 -10.69 21.26
C CYS A 209 -0.19 -11.97 21.56
N LEU A 210 -0.42 -12.84 20.57
CA LEU A 210 -1.05 -14.14 20.80
C LEU A 210 -0.20 -14.99 21.74
N TYR A 211 1.10 -15.08 21.48
CA TYR A 211 2.03 -15.86 22.28
C TYR A 211 2.12 -15.34 23.72
N ALA A 212 2.26 -14.03 23.90
CA ALA A 212 2.25 -13.40 25.22
C ALA A 212 0.92 -13.61 25.96
N ALA A 213 -0.23 -13.49 25.29
CA ALA A 213 -1.55 -13.75 25.88
C ALA A 213 -1.71 -15.20 26.33
N VAL A 214 -1.27 -16.17 25.52
CA VAL A 214 -1.32 -17.59 25.88
C VAL A 214 -0.41 -17.87 27.07
N MET A 215 0.85 -17.45 27.04
CA MET A 215 1.79 -17.71 28.13
C MET A 215 1.39 -17.04 29.45
N SER A 216 0.88 -15.80 29.38
CA SER A 216 0.38 -15.09 30.58
C SER A 216 -0.91 -15.67 31.14
N SER A 217 -1.70 -16.39 30.34
CA SER A 217 -2.91 -17.07 30.81
C SER A 217 -2.61 -18.30 31.66
N LEU A 218 -1.45 -18.93 31.50
CA LEU A 218 -1.06 -20.14 32.23
C LEU A 218 -0.92 -19.91 33.75
N PRO A 219 -0.13 -18.94 34.24
CA PRO A 219 -0.06 -18.65 35.66
C PRO A 219 -1.30 -17.89 36.17
N MET A 220 -2.08 -17.25 35.28
CA MET A 220 -3.27 -16.48 35.67
C MET A 220 -4.51 -17.35 35.92
N PHE A 221 -4.68 -18.42 35.14
CA PHE A 221 -5.84 -19.30 35.19
C PHE A 221 -5.46 -20.77 35.44
N GLY A 222 -4.19 -21.02 35.79
CA GLY A 222 -3.69 -22.33 36.17
C GLY A 222 -4.11 -22.72 37.59
N PRO A 223 -3.77 -23.95 38.02
CA PRO A 223 -3.90 -24.34 39.42
C PRO A 223 -3.07 -23.41 40.31
N GLU A 224 -3.63 -22.94 41.42
CA GLU A 224 -2.91 -22.18 42.44
C GLU A 224 -1.94 -23.14 43.15
N ASP A 225 -0.63 -22.88 43.05
CA ASP A 225 0.36 -23.54 43.90
C ASP A 225 0.53 -22.69 45.18
N GLU A 226 0.72 -23.32 46.34
CA GLU A 226 0.70 -22.65 47.66
C GLU A 226 1.87 -21.65 47.90
N ASP A 227 2.82 -21.51 46.95
CA ASP A 227 4.09 -20.74 47.09
C ASP A 227 4.20 -19.56 46.11
N ASP A 228 3.07 -19.11 45.55
CA ASP A 228 3.05 -18.10 44.49
C ASP A 228 3.29 -16.69 45.07
N GLY A 229 4.56 -16.27 45.09
CA GLY A 229 4.97 -14.92 45.46
C GLY A 229 4.17 -13.83 44.74
N GLU A 230 3.40 -13.07 45.52
CA GLU A 230 2.47 -12.00 45.14
C GLU A 230 3.11 -10.87 44.29
N GLU A 231 4.44 -10.80 44.21
CA GLU A 231 5.19 -9.70 43.60
C GLU A 231 5.04 -9.56 42.08
N ASN A 232 4.70 -10.63 41.34
CA ASN A 232 4.62 -10.60 39.87
C ASN A 232 3.20 -10.52 39.28
N GLY A 233 2.14 -10.63 40.11
CA GLY A 233 0.75 -10.75 39.63
C GLY A 233 0.26 -9.56 38.80
N VAL A 234 0.63 -8.34 39.20
CA VAL A 234 0.25 -7.11 38.48
C VAL A 234 0.87 -7.05 37.08
N GLY A 235 2.13 -7.47 36.94
CA GLY A 235 2.84 -7.50 35.66
C GLY A 235 2.25 -8.52 34.69
N ILE A 236 1.88 -9.69 35.20
CA ILE A 236 1.20 -10.75 34.44
C ILE A 236 -0.18 -10.26 33.98
N LEU A 237 -0.96 -9.65 34.88
CA LEU A 237 -2.28 -9.10 34.57
C LEU A 237 -2.21 -8.00 33.50
N PHE A 238 -1.30 -7.03 33.68
CA PHE A 238 -1.07 -5.97 32.71
C PHE A 238 -0.71 -6.53 31.33
N THR A 239 0.21 -7.49 31.28
CA THR A 239 0.66 -8.10 30.03
C THR A 239 -0.47 -8.85 29.33
N PHE A 240 -1.28 -9.62 30.06
CA PHE A 240 -2.42 -10.34 29.49
C PHE A 240 -3.47 -9.37 28.91
N ILE A 241 -3.92 -8.39 29.70
CA ILE A 241 -4.94 -7.41 29.27
C ILE A 241 -4.46 -6.63 28.05
N LEU A 242 -3.24 -6.10 28.10
CA LEU A 242 -2.67 -5.33 27.00
C LEU A 242 -2.51 -6.19 25.75
N SER A 243 -1.99 -7.41 25.89
CA SER A 243 -1.79 -8.33 24.75
C SER A 243 -3.12 -8.72 24.10
N VAL A 244 -4.17 -9.01 24.88
CA VAL A 244 -5.50 -9.34 24.35
C VAL A 244 -6.14 -8.13 23.65
N ALA A 245 -6.08 -6.94 24.25
CA ALA A 245 -6.65 -5.74 23.65
C ALA A 245 -5.98 -5.39 22.30
N VAL A 246 -4.65 -5.47 22.25
CA VAL A 246 -3.88 -5.25 21.02
C VAL A 246 -4.14 -6.38 20.01
N LEU A 247 -4.20 -7.64 20.45
CA LEU A 247 -4.46 -8.81 19.59
C LEU A 247 -5.80 -8.70 18.85
N ILE A 248 -6.87 -8.30 19.55
CA ILE A 248 -8.18 -8.09 18.93
C ILE A 248 -8.08 -7.02 17.83
N SER A 249 -7.46 -5.88 18.15
CA SER A 249 -7.31 -4.76 17.22
C SER A 249 -6.46 -5.16 16.00
N LEU A 250 -5.35 -5.86 16.23
CA LEU A 250 -4.47 -6.38 15.17
C LEU A 250 -5.14 -7.45 14.33
N THR A 251 -6.04 -8.26 14.89
CA THR A 251 -6.77 -9.29 14.12
C THR A 251 -7.61 -8.64 13.01
N PHE A 252 -8.32 -7.55 13.32
CA PHE A 252 -9.08 -6.81 12.30
C PHE A 252 -8.17 -6.12 11.28
N LEU A 253 -7.09 -5.49 11.74
CA LEU A 253 -6.15 -4.78 10.86
C LEU A 253 -5.40 -5.75 9.93
N LEU A 254 -4.84 -6.82 10.48
CA LEU A 254 -4.14 -7.85 9.71
C LEU A 254 -5.10 -8.56 8.76
N GLY A 255 -6.31 -8.91 9.21
CA GLY A 255 -7.33 -9.52 8.36
C GLY A 255 -7.71 -8.61 7.17
N TRP A 256 -7.85 -7.31 7.41
CA TRP A 256 -8.07 -6.32 6.35
C TRP A 256 -6.92 -6.29 5.34
N HIS A 257 -5.67 -6.23 5.81
CA HIS A 257 -4.52 -6.21 4.91
C HIS A 257 -4.30 -7.53 4.18
N ILE A 258 -4.60 -8.68 4.79
CA ILE A 258 -4.64 -9.97 4.09
C ILE A 258 -5.64 -9.91 2.94
N TYR A 259 -6.86 -9.43 3.17
CA TYR A 259 -7.87 -9.27 2.13
C TYR A 259 -7.37 -8.37 0.97
N LEU A 260 -6.77 -7.23 1.30
CA LEU A 260 -6.21 -6.29 0.31
C LEU A 260 -5.12 -6.93 -0.54
N VAL A 261 -4.17 -7.65 0.09
CA VAL A 261 -3.11 -8.38 -0.60
C VAL A 261 -3.70 -9.45 -1.51
N LEU A 262 -4.61 -10.28 -1.00
CA LEU A 262 -5.20 -11.37 -1.78
C LEU A 262 -6.03 -10.90 -2.98
N THR A 263 -6.48 -9.64 -2.99
CA THR A 263 -7.28 -9.03 -4.06
C THR A 263 -6.53 -7.95 -4.85
N ALA A 264 -5.21 -7.85 -4.67
CA ALA A 264 -4.30 -6.93 -5.37
C ALA A 264 -4.78 -5.47 -5.42
N GLN A 265 -5.14 -4.92 -4.26
CA GLN A 265 -5.58 -3.53 -4.14
C GLN A 265 -5.06 -2.91 -2.85
N THR A 266 -4.83 -1.60 -2.86
CA THR A 266 -4.56 -0.82 -1.64
C THR A 266 -5.87 -0.45 -0.94
N THR A 267 -5.79 0.06 0.29
CA THR A 267 -6.94 0.64 1.01
C THR A 267 -7.63 1.73 0.18
N ILE A 268 -6.85 2.59 -0.50
CA ILE A 268 -7.41 3.66 -1.35
C ILE A 268 -8.08 3.06 -2.58
N ASP A 269 -7.42 2.11 -3.24
CA ASP A 269 -7.95 1.48 -4.45
C ASP A 269 -9.20 0.64 -4.15
N PHE A 270 -9.32 0.04 -2.96
CA PHE A 270 -10.54 -0.66 -2.53
C PHE A 270 -11.78 0.24 -2.61
N TYR A 271 -11.71 1.48 -2.13
CA TYR A 271 -12.85 2.40 -2.20
C TYR A 271 -13.18 2.79 -3.65
N GLY A 272 -12.15 3.03 -4.47
CA GLY A 272 -12.33 3.28 -5.91
C GLY A 272 -12.96 2.09 -6.65
N ASN A 273 -12.47 0.89 -6.37
CA ASN A 273 -12.96 -0.36 -6.93
C ASN A 273 -14.39 -0.67 -6.47
N ARG A 274 -14.73 -0.38 -5.21
CA ARG A 274 -16.09 -0.51 -4.68
C ARG A 274 -17.07 0.38 -5.45
N GLN A 275 -16.66 1.58 -5.82
CA GLN A 275 -17.49 2.48 -6.63
C GLN A 275 -17.66 1.95 -8.05
N ARG A 276 -16.57 1.57 -8.73
CA ARG A 276 -16.63 0.99 -10.08
C ARG A 276 -17.47 -0.29 -10.15
N ARG A 277 -17.38 -1.16 -9.14
CA ARG A 277 -18.23 -2.35 -9.01
C ARG A 277 -19.71 -2.01 -8.94
N LYS A 278 -20.08 -0.94 -8.21
CA LYS A 278 -21.48 -0.49 -8.13
C LYS A 278 -21.96 0.07 -9.47
N GLU A 279 -21.13 0.85 -10.15
CA GLU A 279 -21.42 1.43 -11.46
C GLU A 279 -21.59 0.35 -12.53
N ALA A 280 -20.65 -0.59 -12.65
CA ALA A 280 -20.74 -1.71 -13.57
C ALA A 280 -22.02 -2.53 -13.32
N ARG A 281 -22.32 -2.86 -12.05
CA ARG A 281 -23.56 -3.58 -11.70
C ARG A 281 -24.82 -2.80 -12.10
N ALA A 282 -24.81 -1.48 -11.98
CA ALA A 282 -25.93 -0.63 -12.39
C ALA A 282 -26.12 -0.63 -13.92
N ASN A 283 -25.03 -0.81 -14.67
CA ASN A 283 -25.03 -0.92 -16.13
C ASN A 283 -25.26 -2.37 -16.64
N GLY A 284 -25.42 -3.35 -15.74
CA GLY A 284 -25.53 -4.76 -16.12
C GLY A 284 -24.20 -5.42 -16.50
N GLU A 285 -23.08 -4.76 -16.22
CA GLU A 285 -21.73 -5.20 -16.54
C GLU A 285 -21.06 -5.87 -15.33
N SER A 286 -20.09 -6.74 -15.60
CA SER A 286 -19.22 -7.30 -14.58
C SER A 286 -17.93 -6.49 -14.46
N TRP A 287 -17.54 -6.11 -13.25
CA TRP A 287 -16.28 -5.42 -12.98
C TRP A 287 -15.24 -6.40 -12.45
N THR A 288 -14.01 -6.33 -12.98
CA THR A 288 -12.88 -7.12 -12.50
C THR A 288 -11.70 -6.21 -12.16
N ASN A 289 -10.92 -6.58 -11.14
CA ASN A 289 -9.69 -5.88 -10.81
C ASN A 289 -8.59 -6.36 -11.76
N VAL A 290 -8.14 -5.52 -12.68
CA VAL A 290 -7.09 -5.86 -13.66
C VAL A 290 -5.75 -6.20 -13.02
N TYR A 291 -5.50 -5.75 -11.78
CA TYR A 291 -4.30 -6.07 -11.01
C TYR A 291 -4.38 -7.39 -10.24
N ASP A 292 -5.56 -8.01 -10.16
CA ASP A 292 -5.77 -9.28 -9.47
C ASP A 292 -5.37 -10.45 -10.39
N LEU A 293 -4.17 -10.98 -10.15
CA LEU A 293 -3.57 -12.09 -10.89
C LEU A 293 -3.87 -13.46 -10.27
N GLY A 294 -4.68 -13.51 -9.22
CA GLY A 294 -4.89 -14.69 -8.39
C GLY A 294 -4.18 -14.60 -7.04
N LYS A 295 -4.80 -15.22 -6.03
CA LYS A 295 -4.43 -15.10 -4.61
C LYS A 295 -2.93 -15.33 -4.34
N LEU A 296 -2.36 -16.39 -4.92
CA LEU A 296 -0.94 -16.75 -4.72
C LEU A 296 0.00 -15.76 -5.41
N GLN A 297 -0.30 -15.38 -6.66
CA GLN A 297 0.47 -14.39 -7.40
C GLN A 297 0.44 -13.03 -6.68
N ASN A 298 -0.73 -12.62 -6.19
CA ASN A 298 -0.88 -11.36 -5.47
C ASN A 298 -0.09 -11.34 -4.15
N LEU A 299 -0.10 -12.46 -3.41
CA LEU A 299 0.72 -12.61 -2.21
C LEU A 299 2.22 -12.55 -2.55
N ARG A 300 2.64 -13.21 -3.63
CA ARG A 300 4.02 -13.16 -4.11
C ARG A 300 4.46 -11.75 -4.50
N GLN A 301 3.60 -10.92 -5.11
CA GLN A 301 3.95 -9.53 -5.42
C GLN A 301 4.37 -8.72 -4.18
N VAL A 302 3.93 -9.10 -2.98
CA VAL A 302 4.28 -8.44 -1.72
C VAL A 302 5.44 -9.14 -0.99
N THR A 303 5.47 -10.47 -1.04
CA THR A 303 6.33 -11.28 -0.16
C THR A 303 7.54 -11.89 -0.85
N ASP A 304 7.51 -12.04 -2.18
CA ASP A 304 8.59 -12.64 -2.96
C ASP A 304 9.71 -11.65 -3.24
N VAL A 305 10.75 -11.73 -2.41
CA VAL A 305 12.01 -11.01 -2.56
C VAL A 305 13.19 -11.92 -2.96
N GLY A 306 12.98 -13.24 -3.11
CA GLY A 306 14.07 -14.21 -3.29
C GLY A 306 13.74 -15.42 -4.16
N GLY A 307 12.71 -15.33 -5.01
CA GLY A 307 12.38 -16.34 -6.01
C GLY A 307 11.82 -17.63 -5.41
N SER A 308 12.47 -18.76 -5.67
CA SER A 308 11.96 -20.10 -5.32
C SER A 308 11.70 -20.30 -3.83
N TYR A 309 12.43 -19.60 -2.96
CA TYR A 309 12.27 -19.68 -1.50
C TYR A 309 11.57 -18.44 -0.91
N TRP A 310 10.66 -17.82 -1.67
CA TRP A 310 9.96 -16.59 -1.27
C TRP A 310 9.35 -16.63 0.14
N TRP A 311 8.81 -17.78 0.56
CA TRP A 311 8.15 -17.96 1.85
C TRP A 311 9.12 -17.95 3.05
N LEU A 312 10.39 -18.33 2.85
CA LEU A 312 11.41 -18.23 3.91
C LEU A 312 11.64 -16.78 4.33
N TRP A 313 11.42 -15.82 3.42
CA TRP A 313 11.56 -14.40 3.72
C TRP A 313 10.37 -13.82 4.51
N LEU A 314 9.35 -14.62 4.80
CA LEU A 314 8.39 -14.29 5.87
C LEU A 314 8.95 -14.65 7.25
N LEU A 315 9.82 -15.65 7.33
CA LEU A 315 10.44 -16.14 8.56
C LEU A 315 11.77 -15.42 8.88
N LEU A 316 12.49 -15.04 7.83
CA LEU A 316 13.80 -14.43 7.92
C LEU A 316 13.73 -12.92 7.65
N PRO A 317 14.28 -12.09 8.56
CA PRO A 317 14.37 -10.65 8.37
C PRO A 317 15.25 -10.33 7.16
N THR A 318 14.76 -9.51 6.25
CA THR A 318 15.52 -9.06 5.07
C THR A 318 15.10 -7.66 4.69
N ARG A 319 16.07 -6.84 4.28
CA ARG A 319 15.87 -5.47 3.76
C ARG A 319 15.59 -5.43 2.25
N ALA A 320 15.46 -6.59 1.61
CA ALA A 320 15.19 -6.67 0.19
C ALA A 320 13.90 -5.92 -0.18
N LEU A 321 14.00 -5.11 -1.23
CA LEU A 321 12.89 -4.33 -1.78
C LEU A 321 12.00 -5.22 -2.66
N PRO A 322 10.73 -4.82 -2.89
CA PRO A 322 9.84 -5.51 -3.81
C PRO A 322 10.40 -5.57 -5.24
N LYS A 323 10.01 -6.60 -5.99
CA LYS A 323 10.34 -6.72 -7.42
C LYS A 323 9.52 -5.70 -8.23
N GLY A 324 10.22 -4.83 -8.97
CA GLY A 324 9.64 -3.81 -9.84
C GLY A 324 10.00 -2.38 -9.43
N ASP A 325 9.38 -1.41 -10.10
CA ASP A 325 9.69 0.02 -9.96
C ASP A 325 8.58 0.84 -9.27
N GLY A 326 7.45 0.18 -8.95
CA GLY A 326 6.27 0.82 -8.36
C GLY A 326 5.47 1.69 -9.33
N VAL A 327 5.80 1.67 -10.62
CA VAL A 327 5.15 2.42 -11.70
C VAL A 327 4.45 1.46 -12.65
N HIS A 328 5.13 0.38 -13.03
CA HIS A 328 4.63 -0.66 -13.92
C HIS A 328 4.20 -1.88 -13.10
N PHE A 329 2.95 -2.30 -13.31
CA PHE A 329 2.38 -3.45 -12.62
C PHE A 329 1.89 -4.48 -13.64
N PRO A 330 2.10 -5.78 -13.38
CA PRO A 330 1.54 -6.82 -14.22
C PRO A 330 0.01 -6.75 -14.19
N LEU A 331 -0.58 -6.87 -15.38
CA LEU A 331 -2.02 -6.85 -15.59
C LEU A 331 -2.49 -8.25 -15.99
N LYS A 332 -3.71 -8.59 -15.61
CA LYS A 332 -4.41 -9.75 -16.18
C LYS A 332 -4.65 -9.46 -17.68
N GLU A 333 -4.24 -10.37 -18.57
CA GLU A 333 -4.43 -10.23 -20.02
C GLU A 333 -5.91 -9.91 -20.38
N ASN A 334 -6.07 -9.12 -21.44
CA ASN A 334 -7.13 -8.13 -21.70
C ASN A 334 -8.60 -8.57 -21.45
N PRO A 335 -9.43 -7.77 -20.73
CA PRO A 335 -10.89 -7.97 -20.63
C PRO A 335 -11.70 -7.78 -21.94
N PHE A 336 -11.07 -7.38 -23.06
CA PHE A 336 -11.72 -7.19 -24.36
C PHE A 336 -11.24 -8.13 -25.47
N GLN A 337 -11.09 -9.43 -25.19
CA GLN A 337 -11.24 -10.38 -26.30
C GLN A 337 -12.73 -10.50 -26.64
N PRO A 338 -13.19 -10.12 -27.85
CA PRO A 338 -14.52 -10.50 -28.30
C PRO A 338 -14.60 -12.03 -28.27
N MET A 339 -15.59 -12.58 -27.57
CA MET A 339 -15.92 -13.99 -27.71
C MET A 339 -16.27 -14.25 -29.18
N HIS A 340 -15.57 -15.22 -29.78
CA HIS A 340 -15.68 -15.71 -31.15
C HIS A 340 -15.15 -14.79 -32.28
N SER A 341 -13.91 -15.04 -32.69
CA SER A 341 -13.63 -15.22 -34.12
C SER A 341 -13.44 -16.70 -34.39
N THR A 342 -14.55 -17.36 -34.73
CA THR A 342 -14.49 -18.63 -35.45
C THR A 342 -13.61 -18.39 -36.67
N GLN A 343 -12.49 -19.10 -36.76
CA GLN A 343 -11.55 -19.04 -37.86
C GLN A 343 -12.30 -19.20 -39.19
N LEU A 344 -12.48 -18.11 -39.93
CA LEU A 344 -12.69 -18.21 -41.37
C LEU A 344 -11.31 -18.47 -41.97
N GLY A 345 -11.10 -19.70 -42.40
CA GLY A 345 -9.88 -20.11 -43.07
C GLY A 345 -9.65 -19.28 -44.34
N LEU A 346 -8.45 -18.71 -44.44
CA LEU A 346 -7.86 -18.30 -45.70
C LEU A 346 -6.53 -19.03 -45.84
N PRO A 347 -6.24 -19.63 -47.01
CA PRO A 347 -5.17 -20.60 -47.17
C PRO A 347 -3.79 -19.93 -47.15
N LEU A 348 -2.82 -20.65 -46.58
CA LEU A 348 -1.39 -20.37 -46.67
C LEU A 348 -0.95 -20.33 -48.14
N CYS A 349 -0.40 -19.20 -48.58
CA CYS A 349 0.54 -19.16 -49.69
C CYS A 349 1.96 -19.23 -49.10
N GLU A 350 2.43 -20.45 -48.85
CA GLU A 350 3.86 -20.76 -48.85
C GLU A 350 4.29 -20.97 -50.31
N ASN A 351 5.38 -20.31 -50.69
CA ASN A 351 6.39 -20.69 -51.68
C ASN A 351 6.87 -19.47 -52.47
N LEU A 352 8.06 -18.97 -52.11
CA LEU A 352 9.06 -18.45 -53.05
C LEU A 352 10.37 -18.28 -52.28
N SER A 353 11.23 -19.29 -52.41
CA SER A 353 12.67 -19.18 -52.16
C SER A 353 13.33 -18.36 -53.27
N PRO A 354 14.41 -17.62 -53.00
CA PRO A 354 15.38 -17.29 -54.01
C PRO A 354 16.65 -18.12 -53.81
N SER A 355 16.96 -18.94 -54.82
CA SER A 355 18.24 -19.59 -55.01
C SER A 355 19.34 -18.56 -55.28
N ALA A 356 20.54 -18.90 -54.83
CA ALA A 356 21.79 -18.20 -55.13
C ALA A 356 22.07 -18.16 -56.63
N ASP A 357 22.63 -17.04 -57.12
CA ASP A 357 23.89 -17.09 -57.88
C ASP A 357 24.52 -15.69 -58.08
N ALA A 358 25.84 -15.69 -57.84
CA ALA A 358 26.95 -14.88 -58.34
C ALA A 358 26.72 -13.45 -58.90
N GLY A 359 27.53 -12.51 -58.39
CA GLY A 359 27.77 -11.23 -59.08
C GLY A 359 28.65 -10.26 -58.31
N SER A 360 29.96 -10.46 -58.37
CA SER A 360 31.01 -9.53 -57.93
C SER A 360 30.75 -8.08 -58.36
N LEU A 361 30.72 -7.13 -57.41
CA LEU A 361 31.23 -5.78 -57.64
C LEU A 361 31.69 -5.10 -56.34
N ARG A 362 32.85 -4.49 -56.48
CA ARG A 362 33.76 -3.96 -55.46
C ARG A 362 33.37 -2.51 -55.12
N SER A 363 33.69 -2.13 -53.88
CA SER A 363 34.31 -0.86 -53.47
C SER A 363 33.43 0.36 -53.09
N HIS A 364 33.90 1.02 -52.00
CA HIS A 364 33.75 2.44 -51.60
C HIS A 364 32.36 2.81 -51.00
N LEU A 365 32.17 3.40 -49.80
CA LEU A 365 32.92 4.25 -48.84
C LEU A 365 32.21 4.16 -47.45
N VAL A 366 32.89 3.93 -46.31
CA VAL A 366 33.48 4.87 -45.32
C VAL A 366 32.66 5.04 -44.02
N SER A 367 33.37 4.86 -42.89
CA SER A 367 33.15 5.42 -41.53
C SER A 367 31.89 4.98 -40.75
N ASP A 368 31.88 4.79 -39.43
CA ASP A 368 32.86 5.09 -38.40
C ASP A 368 32.54 4.35 -37.09
N SER A 369 33.58 4.22 -36.28
CA SER A 369 33.59 4.15 -34.81
C SER A 369 32.72 3.09 -34.08
N SER A 370 33.39 1.99 -33.75
CA SER A 370 33.19 1.24 -32.51
C SER A 370 34.23 1.69 -31.49
N SER A 371 33.79 2.14 -30.32
CA SER A 371 34.53 2.27 -29.05
C SER A 371 33.62 3.09 -28.12
N SER A 372 33.35 2.77 -26.86
CA SER A 372 34.03 1.90 -25.92
C SER A 372 33.11 1.80 -24.70
N LEU A 373 32.72 0.59 -24.34
CA LEU A 373 32.33 0.27 -22.97
C LEU A 373 33.59 0.38 -22.11
N ARG A 374 33.63 1.35 -21.19
CA ARG A 374 34.54 1.33 -20.04
C ARG A 374 33.74 1.48 -18.77
N GLU A 375 34.00 0.53 -17.89
CA GLU A 375 33.69 0.53 -16.46
C GLU A 375 34.09 1.86 -15.80
N MET A 376 33.27 2.31 -14.86
CA MET A 376 33.76 3.14 -13.76
C MET A 376 33.01 2.79 -12.48
N THR A 377 33.73 2.11 -11.61
CA THR A 377 33.42 1.75 -10.24
C THR A 377 33.57 2.95 -9.31
N SER A 378 32.76 2.94 -8.25
CA SER A 378 33.03 3.41 -6.88
C SER A 378 33.44 4.88 -6.62
N ASN A 379 32.74 5.45 -5.64
CA ASN A 379 33.10 6.57 -4.77
C ASN A 379 32.78 7.97 -5.31
N ASP A 380 31.70 8.56 -4.78
CA ASP A 380 31.75 9.90 -4.20
C ASP A 380 30.48 10.17 -3.37
N TRP A 381 30.59 9.93 -2.07
CA TRP A 381 29.72 10.50 -1.04
C TRP A 381 30.49 11.65 -0.39
N ASN A 382 30.16 12.91 -0.73
CA ASN A 382 30.23 14.07 0.16
C ASN A 382 29.93 15.38 -0.59
N ALA A 383 28.83 16.04 -0.23
CA ALA A 383 28.66 17.51 -0.14
C ALA A 383 27.18 17.78 0.14
N THR A 384 26.76 17.95 1.41
CA THR A 384 26.53 19.25 2.06
C THR A 384 25.54 20.17 1.33
N ASP A 385 24.26 20.04 1.64
CA ASP A 385 23.26 21.08 1.38
C ASP A 385 23.09 21.98 2.62
N ARG A 386 23.36 23.27 2.42
CA ARG A 386 22.83 24.37 3.23
C ARG A 386 21.66 25.01 2.45
N LEU A 387 20.60 25.29 3.21
CA LEU A 387 19.44 26.16 2.94
C LEU A 387 18.27 25.56 2.15
#